data_AF-A0A5S4EM44-F1
#
_entry.id   AF-A0A5S4EM44-F1
#
_cell.length_a   1.000
_cell.length_b   1.000
_cell.length_c   1.000
_cell.angle_alpha   90.00
_cell.angle_beta   90.00
_cell.angle_gamma   90.00
#
_symmetry.space_group_name_H-M   'P 1'
#
loop_
_entity.id
_entity.type
_entity.pdbx_description
1 polymer ?
#
loop_
_entity_poly.entity_id
_entity_poly.type
_entity_poly.pdbx_seq_one_letter_code
_entity_poly.pdbx_strand_id
1 'polypeptide(L)'
;MRFSSQSFALLAFLAIPLVIVLGVLAHQLIDPELARGTADYVGNYALLERLRQACLILSFALAGGLWFLAFGLLLVARQRSLLWLVLAFLGPLGLVAVAVVGRAPAAGGERAAWPWRLAREAAIFVAIVVLAHFLVYAKNEVLIAWTAASRGVESAVIIAEQTASSGMWAFGEFLQILFLTGLFYLVRPLVGRRKPT
;
A
#
# COMPACT_ATOMS: atom_id res chain seq x y z
N MET A 1 -5.46 -1.20 28.30
CA MET A 1 -6.01 -0.90 26.96
C MET A 1 -6.13 -2.22 26.19
N ARG A 2 -7.33 -2.67 25.81
CA ARG A 2 -7.48 -3.90 25.00
C ARG A 2 -7.33 -3.53 23.52
N PHE A 3 -6.17 -3.79 22.94
CA PHE A 3 -5.99 -3.66 21.49
C PHE A 3 -6.86 -4.70 20.77
N SER A 4 -7.71 -4.24 19.86
CA SER A 4 -8.52 -5.11 19.00
C SER A 4 -7.65 -5.63 17.85
N SER A 5 -7.92 -6.83 17.32
CA SER A 5 -7.26 -7.35 16.10
C SER A 5 -7.32 -6.36 14.92
N GLN A 6 -8.30 -5.47 14.90
CA GLN A 6 -8.39 -4.38 13.93
C GLN A 6 -7.30 -3.31 14.09
N SER A 7 -6.88 -2.99 15.31
CA SER A 7 -5.77 -2.06 15.58
C SER A 7 -4.45 -2.68 15.11
N PHE A 8 -4.25 -3.97 15.35
CA PHE A 8 -3.07 -4.68 14.83
C PHE A 8 -3.06 -4.78 13.31
N ALA A 9 -4.23 -4.99 12.67
CA ALA A 9 -4.35 -4.95 11.21
C ALA A 9 -3.90 -3.59 10.65
N LEU A 10 -4.33 -2.49 11.29
CA LEU A 10 -3.92 -1.14 10.89
C LEU A 10 -2.42 -0.91 11.09
N LEU A 11 -1.86 -1.36 12.22
CA LEU A 11 -0.41 -1.23 12.47
C LEU A 11 0.42 -2.03 11.45
N ALA A 12 0.03 -3.28 11.17
CA ALA A 12 0.69 -4.09 10.13
C ALA A 12 0.61 -3.42 8.76
N PHE A 13 -0.54 -2.83 8.42
CA PHE A 13 -0.72 -2.09 7.18
C PHE A 13 0.17 -0.84 7.11
N LEU A 14 0.21 -0.03 8.18
CA LEU A 14 1.03 1.18 8.25
C LEU A 14 2.54 0.88 8.26
N ALA A 15 2.95 -0.33 8.64
CA ALA A 15 4.34 -0.75 8.55
C ALA A 15 4.81 -1.01 7.11
N ILE A 16 3.91 -1.21 6.14
CA ILE A 16 4.24 -1.44 4.73
C ILE A 16 5.14 -0.33 4.15
N PRO A 17 4.76 0.96 4.19
CA PRO A 17 5.61 2.02 3.65
C PRO A 17 6.96 2.11 4.37
N LEU A 18 7.01 1.85 5.68
CA LEU A 18 8.26 1.85 6.44
C LEU A 18 9.22 0.77 5.93
N VAL A 19 8.74 -0.46 5.71
CA VAL A 19 9.54 -1.57 5.18
C VAL A 19 10.07 -1.25 3.77
N ILE A 20 9.24 -0.65 2.92
CA ILE A 20 9.66 -0.25 1.57
C ILE A 20 10.74 0.82 1.64
N VAL A 21 10.56 1.86 2.44
CA VAL A 21 11.56 2.95 2.60
C VAL A 21 12.88 2.40 3.14
N LEU A 22 12.84 1.55 4.17
CA LEU A 22 14.06 0.93 4.71
C LEU A 22 14.75 0.02 3.68
N GLY A 23 13.99 -0.70 2.86
CA GLY A 23 14.53 -1.51 1.76
C GLY A 23 15.25 -0.67 0.71
N VAL A 24 14.66 0.45 0.29
CA VAL A 24 15.27 1.41 -0.65
C VAL A 24 16.51 2.04 -0.04
N LEU A 25 16.47 2.45 1.23
CA LEU A 25 17.64 3.00 1.91
C LEU A 25 18.78 1.98 2.02
N ALA A 26 18.48 0.74 2.42
CA ALA A 26 19.47 -0.33 2.45
C ALA A 26 20.10 -0.58 1.07
N HIS A 27 19.28 -0.58 0.02
CA HIS A 27 19.73 -0.70 -1.36
C HIS A 27 20.65 0.45 -1.81
N GLN A 28 20.38 1.68 -1.37
CA GLN A 28 21.19 2.86 -1.71
C GLN A 28 22.50 2.93 -0.90
N LEU A 29 22.52 2.38 0.31
CA LEU A 29 23.70 2.38 1.18
C LEU A 29 24.74 1.30 0.81
N ILE A 30 24.32 0.27 0.07
CA ILE A 30 25.25 -0.78 -0.42
C ILE A 30 25.85 -0.30 -1.73
N ASP A 31 27.11 0.11 -1.70
CA ASP A 31 27.90 0.44 -2.89
C ASP A 31 28.74 -0.78 -3.32
N PRO A 32 28.44 -1.42 -4.46
CA PRO A 32 29.25 -2.54 -4.98
C PRO A 32 30.71 -2.15 -5.25
N GLU A 33 30.99 -0.86 -5.44
CA GLU A 33 32.33 -0.35 -5.70
C GLU A 33 33.25 -0.39 -4.47
N LEU A 34 32.71 -0.72 -3.29
CA LEU A 34 33.52 -1.10 -2.13
C LEU A 34 34.43 -2.31 -2.42
N ALA A 35 34.15 -3.09 -3.47
CA ALA A 35 35.02 -4.16 -3.92
C ALA A 35 36.33 -3.66 -4.58
N ARG A 36 36.43 -2.36 -4.94
CA ARG A 36 37.64 -1.79 -5.55
C ARG A 36 38.84 -1.97 -4.61
N GLY A 37 39.93 -2.53 -5.13
CA GLY A 37 41.15 -2.81 -4.37
C GLY A 37 41.16 -4.17 -3.66
N THR A 38 40.10 -4.97 -3.79
CA THR A 38 40.14 -6.39 -3.36
C THR A 38 40.82 -7.26 -4.40
N ALA A 39 41.46 -8.35 -3.96
CA ALA A 39 42.17 -9.28 -4.85
C ALA A 39 41.24 -9.96 -5.87
N ASP A 40 39.96 -10.16 -5.50
CA ASP A 40 38.90 -10.63 -6.39
C ASP A 40 37.78 -9.60 -6.49
N TYR A 41 38.04 -8.55 -7.28
CA TYR A 41 37.09 -7.48 -7.53
C TYR A 41 35.76 -8.00 -8.12
N VAL A 42 35.83 -8.90 -9.10
CA VAL A 42 34.65 -9.35 -9.86
C VAL A 42 33.72 -10.17 -8.96
N GLY A 43 34.27 -11.11 -8.18
CA GLY A 43 33.49 -11.91 -7.25
C GLY A 43 32.83 -11.06 -6.17
N ASN A 44 33.60 -10.16 -5.55
CA ASN A 44 33.11 -9.31 -4.48
C ASN A 44 32.06 -8.30 -4.96
N TYR A 45 32.27 -7.69 -6.14
CA TYR A 45 31.30 -6.79 -6.76
C TYR A 45 29.98 -7.52 -7.03
N ALA A 46 30.04 -8.72 -7.63
CA ALA A 46 28.84 -9.50 -7.92
C ALA A 46 28.08 -9.90 -6.65
N LEU A 47 28.78 -10.18 -5.55
CA LEU A 47 28.16 -10.49 -4.27
C LEU A 47 27.47 -9.28 -3.65
N LEU A 48 28.12 -8.11 -3.65
CA LEU A 48 27.54 -6.86 -3.16
C LEU A 48 26.33 -6.45 -3.99
N GLU A 49 26.39 -6.60 -5.31
CA GLU A 49 25.26 -6.31 -6.20
C GLU A 49 24.07 -7.24 -5.93
N ARG A 50 24.30 -8.55 -5.72
CA ARG A 50 23.24 -9.49 -5.34
C ARG A 50 22.64 -9.15 -3.98
N LEU A 51 23.47 -8.78 -3.00
CA LEU A 51 22.99 -8.35 -1.68
C LEU A 51 22.11 -7.09 -1.80
N ARG A 52 22.58 -6.11 -2.57
CA ARG A 52 21.87 -4.86 -2.87
C ARG A 52 20.50 -5.12 -3.51
N GLN A 53 20.43 -6.06 -4.46
CA GLN A 53 19.17 -6.48 -5.07
C GLN A 53 18.29 -7.28 -4.10
N ALA A 54 18.88 -8.16 -3.29
CA ALA A 54 18.17 -8.94 -2.29
C ALA A 54 17.48 -8.05 -1.25
N CYS A 55 18.07 -6.91 -0.86
CA CYS A 55 17.43 -5.92 0.01
C CYS A 55 16.10 -5.42 -0.56
N LEU A 56 16.05 -5.09 -1.86
CA LEU A 56 14.80 -4.66 -2.50
C LEU A 56 13.79 -5.81 -2.56
N ILE A 57 14.20 -6.99 -3.04
CA ILE A 57 13.30 -8.16 -3.15
C ILE A 57 12.71 -8.50 -1.78
N LEU A 58 13.54 -8.53 -0.74
CA LEU A 58 13.11 -8.80 0.62
C LEU A 58 12.13 -7.73 1.12
N SER A 59 12.36 -6.45 0.84
CA SER A 59 11.43 -5.39 1.22
C SER A 59 10.04 -5.54 0.58
N PHE A 60 9.99 -5.91 -0.71
CA PHE A 60 8.72 -6.22 -1.39
C PHE A 60 8.06 -7.48 -0.83
N ALA A 61 8.82 -8.53 -0.54
CA ALA A 61 8.31 -9.75 0.06
C ALA A 61 7.73 -9.50 1.46
N LEU A 62 8.42 -8.70 2.29
CA LEU A 62 7.96 -8.30 3.61
C LEU A 62 6.71 -7.39 3.53
N ALA A 63 6.68 -6.45 2.59
CA ALA A 63 5.49 -5.63 2.33
C ALA A 63 4.28 -6.48 1.92
N GLY A 64 4.49 -7.48 1.06
CA GLY A 64 3.48 -8.49 0.75
C GLY A 64 3.02 -9.27 1.98
N GLY A 65 3.97 -9.76 2.78
CA GLY A 65 3.67 -10.45 4.04
C GLY A 65 2.85 -9.61 5.02
N LEU A 66 3.19 -8.33 5.17
CA LEU A 66 2.44 -7.36 5.97
C LEU A 66 1.03 -7.10 5.42
N TRP A 67 0.86 -7.05 4.10
CA TRP A 67 -0.45 -6.95 3.46
C TRP A 67 -1.33 -8.17 3.80
N PHE A 68 -0.81 -9.39 3.62
CA PHE A 68 -1.53 -10.62 3.97
C PHE A 68 -1.83 -10.70 5.48
N LEU A 69 -0.88 -10.30 6.31
CA LEU A 69 -1.07 -10.24 7.77
C LEU A 69 -2.18 -9.25 8.15
N ALA A 70 -2.15 -8.03 7.59
CA ALA A 70 -3.18 -7.03 7.83
C ALA A 70 -4.57 -7.52 7.38
N PHE A 71 -4.65 -8.15 6.20
CA PHE A 71 -5.89 -8.73 5.69
C PHE A 71 -6.40 -9.88 6.56
N GLY A 72 -5.52 -10.80 6.98
CA GLY A 72 -5.86 -11.89 7.87
C GLY A 72 -6.36 -11.42 9.24
N LEU A 73 -5.68 -10.44 9.84
CA LEU A 73 -6.09 -9.82 11.11
C LEU A 73 -7.45 -9.11 10.98
N LEU A 74 -7.72 -8.47 9.82
CA LEU A 74 -9.02 -7.88 9.52
C LEU A 74 -10.13 -8.94 9.44
N LEU A 75 -9.87 -10.08 8.80
CA LEU A 75 -10.82 -11.20 8.75
C LEU A 75 -11.12 -11.74 10.16
N VAL A 76 -10.09 -11.95 10.98
CA VAL A 76 -10.23 -12.37 12.38
C VAL A 76 -11.04 -11.34 13.17
N ALA A 77 -10.75 -10.04 13.03
CA ALA A 77 -11.50 -8.97 13.69
C ALA A 77 -13.00 -8.97 13.31
N ARG A 78 -13.32 -9.42 12.09
CA ARG A 78 -14.70 -9.53 11.58
C ARG A 78 -15.35 -10.90 11.84
N GLN A 79 -14.66 -11.81 12.54
CA GLN A 79 -15.07 -13.20 12.77
C GLN A 79 -15.36 -13.93 11.45
N ARG A 80 -14.43 -13.80 10.49
CA ARG A 80 -14.50 -14.46 9.18
C ARG A 80 -13.50 -15.60 9.08
N SER A 81 -13.86 -16.59 8.28
CA SER A 81 -12.95 -17.68 7.94
C SER A 81 -11.70 -17.15 7.23
N LEU A 82 -10.55 -17.75 7.53
CA LEU A 82 -9.28 -17.43 6.87
C LEU A 82 -9.23 -17.88 5.41
N LEU A 83 -10.18 -18.71 4.94
CA LEU A 83 -10.32 -19.06 3.53
C LEU A 83 -10.49 -17.82 2.63
N TRP A 84 -11.07 -16.74 3.19
CA TRP A 84 -11.22 -15.46 2.49
C TRP A 84 -9.90 -14.73 2.26
N LEU A 85 -8.78 -15.20 2.82
CA LEU A 85 -7.44 -14.64 2.58
C LEU A 85 -7.05 -14.70 1.11
N VAL A 86 -7.62 -15.62 0.32
CA VAL A 86 -7.43 -15.66 -1.14
C VAL A 86 -7.84 -14.34 -1.81
N LEU A 87 -8.79 -13.59 -1.25
CA LEU A 87 -9.17 -12.28 -1.77
C LEU A 87 -8.06 -11.23 -1.62
N ALA A 88 -7.07 -11.44 -0.74
CA ALA A 88 -5.97 -10.51 -0.58
C ALA A 88 -5.14 -10.35 -1.87
N PHE A 89 -5.15 -11.35 -2.77
CA PHE A 89 -4.53 -11.27 -4.10
C PHE A 89 -5.21 -10.26 -5.03
N LEU A 90 -6.48 -9.92 -4.78
CA LEU A 90 -7.20 -8.87 -5.52
C LEU A 90 -6.85 -7.46 -5.02
N GLY A 91 -5.90 -7.33 -4.09
CA GLY A 91 -5.53 -6.05 -3.50
C GLY A 91 -6.73 -5.38 -2.80
N PRO A 92 -6.91 -4.06 -2.95
CA PRO A 92 -8.03 -3.34 -2.34
C PRO A 92 -9.41 -3.84 -2.77
N LEU A 93 -9.57 -4.44 -3.95
CA LEU A 93 -10.84 -5.04 -4.38
C LEU A 93 -11.25 -6.22 -3.48
N GLY A 94 -10.28 -6.95 -2.94
CA GLY A 94 -10.52 -7.99 -1.94
C GLY A 94 -11.21 -7.44 -0.68
N LEU A 95 -10.87 -6.22 -0.26
CA LEU A 95 -11.51 -5.55 0.87
C LEU A 95 -12.98 -5.20 0.56
N VAL A 96 -13.28 -4.81 -0.68
CA VAL A 96 -14.66 -4.57 -1.15
C VAL A 96 -15.45 -5.87 -1.10
N ALA A 97 -14.93 -6.95 -1.64
CA ALA A 97 -15.60 -8.25 -1.62
C ALA A 97 -15.90 -8.71 -0.19
N VAL A 98 -14.95 -8.56 0.75
CA VAL A 98 -15.20 -8.84 2.18
C VAL A 98 -16.25 -7.90 2.80
N ALA A 99 -16.33 -6.65 2.35
CA ALA A 99 -17.32 -5.69 2.83
C ALA A 99 -18.74 -5.97 2.28
N VAL A 100 -18.86 -6.40 1.03
CA VAL A 100 -20.13 -6.72 0.37
C VAL A 100 -20.75 -7.99 0.95
N VAL A 101 -19.94 -9.02 1.23
CA VAL A 101 -20.37 -10.32 1.78
C VAL A 101 -20.73 -10.20 3.28
N GLY A 102 -21.46 -9.17 3.72
CA GLY A 102 -21.76 -8.83 5.13
C GLY A 102 -22.29 -9.97 6.04
N ARG A 103 -22.37 -9.75 7.36
CA ARG A 103 -22.84 -10.78 8.33
C ARG A 103 -24.25 -11.27 7.97
N ALA A 104 -24.53 -12.50 8.39
CA ALA A 104 -25.77 -13.27 8.24
C ALA A 104 -27.05 -12.41 8.31
N PRO A 105 -28.11 -12.79 7.59
CA PRO A 105 -29.16 -11.87 7.20
C PRO A 105 -29.94 -11.35 8.40
N ALA A 106 -30.23 -10.05 8.40
CA ALA A 106 -31.41 -9.55 9.10
C ALA A 106 -32.65 -10.20 8.47
N ALA A 107 -33.65 -10.51 9.29
CA ALA A 107 -34.76 -11.44 9.05
C ALA A 107 -35.70 -11.16 7.84
N GLY A 108 -35.29 -10.37 6.83
CA GLY A 108 -36.02 -10.14 5.59
C GLY A 108 -35.11 -10.15 4.36
N GLY A 109 -35.18 -11.22 3.57
CA GLY A 109 -34.84 -11.25 2.14
C GLY A 109 -33.40 -10.88 1.73
N GLU A 110 -32.43 -11.75 2.04
CA GLU A 110 -30.99 -11.56 1.76
C GLU A 110 -30.65 -11.34 0.27
N ARG A 111 -31.40 -11.96 -0.65
CA ARG A 111 -31.21 -11.81 -2.10
C ARG A 111 -31.61 -10.44 -2.66
N ALA A 112 -32.67 -9.84 -2.13
CA ALA A 112 -33.16 -8.54 -2.62
C ALA A 112 -32.24 -7.38 -2.21
N ALA A 113 -31.56 -7.49 -1.06
CA ALA A 113 -30.68 -6.46 -0.54
C ALA A 113 -29.23 -6.54 -1.07
N TRP A 114 -28.83 -7.67 -1.66
CA TRP A 114 -27.48 -7.87 -2.22
C TRP A 114 -27.08 -6.86 -3.31
N PRO A 115 -27.88 -6.63 -4.38
CA PRO A 115 -27.49 -5.69 -5.43
C PRO A 115 -27.32 -4.27 -4.90
N TRP A 116 -28.15 -3.85 -3.95
CA TRP A 116 -28.02 -2.54 -3.32
C TRP A 116 -26.76 -2.41 -2.46
N ARG A 117 -26.39 -3.47 -1.72
CA ARG A 117 -25.13 -3.51 -0.96
C ARG A 117 -23.92 -3.44 -1.89
N LEU A 118 -23.94 -4.20 -2.98
CA LEU A 118 -22.89 -4.18 -3.99
C LEU A 118 -22.76 -2.78 -4.62
N ALA A 119 -23.87 -2.19 -5.06
CA ALA A 119 -23.87 -0.85 -5.66
C ALA A 119 -23.33 0.21 -4.68
N ARG A 120 -23.74 0.16 -3.41
CA ARG A 120 -23.24 1.06 -2.37
C ARG A 120 -21.74 0.89 -2.14
N GLU A 121 -21.25 -0.34 -1.96
CA GLU A 121 -19.83 -0.56 -1.72
C GLU A 121 -18.97 -0.26 -2.96
N ALA A 122 -19.50 -0.46 -4.17
CA ALA A 122 -18.85 -0.04 -5.40
C ALA A 122 -18.75 1.49 -5.50
N ALA A 123 -19.83 2.22 -5.21
CA ALA A 123 -19.81 3.68 -5.19
C ALA A 123 -18.80 4.22 -4.16
N ILE A 124 -18.73 3.61 -2.98
CA ILE A 124 -17.75 3.96 -1.95
C ILE A 124 -16.34 3.64 -2.40
N PHE A 125 -16.12 2.49 -3.04
CA PHE A 125 -14.82 2.12 -3.58
C PHE A 125 -14.34 3.15 -4.60
N VAL A 126 -15.19 3.51 -5.57
CA VAL A 126 -14.88 4.53 -6.56
C VAL A 126 -14.56 5.87 -5.90
N ALA A 127 -15.37 6.32 -4.94
CA ALA A 127 -15.10 7.57 -4.22
C ALA A 127 -13.75 7.55 -3.48
N ILE A 128 -13.40 6.41 -2.87
CA ILE A 128 -12.12 6.22 -2.18
C ILE A 128 -10.95 6.24 -3.16
N VAL A 129 -11.07 5.55 -4.31
CA VAL A 129 -10.02 5.53 -5.34
C VAL A 129 -9.81 6.91 -5.93
N VAL A 130 -10.90 7.64 -6.22
CA VAL A 130 -10.84 9.03 -6.72
C VAL A 130 -10.16 9.93 -5.69
N LEU A 131 -10.54 9.81 -4.41
CA LEU A 131 -9.90 10.58 -3.34
C LEU A 131 -8.40 10.25 -3.22
N ALA A 132 -8.03 8.96 -3.26
CA ALA A 132 -6.64 8.53 -3.22
C ALA A 132 -5.84 9.08 -4.41
N HIS A 133 -6.40 9.02 -5.62
CA HIS A 133 -5.80 9.58 -6.82
C HIS A 133 -5.59 11.10 -6.69
N PHE A 134 -6.61 11.84 -6.25
CA PHE A 134 -6.50 13.28 -6.04
C PHE A 134 -5.43 13.64 -5.01
N LEU A 135 -5.34 12.91 -3.90
CA LEU A 135 -4.32 13.15 -2.87
C LEU A 135 -2.90 12.89 -3.38
N VAL A 136 -2.69 11.81 -4.15
CA VAL A 136 -1.39 11.51 -4.75
C VAL A 136 -1.00 12.59 -5.77
N TYR A 137 -1.96 13.01 -6.60
CA TYR A 137 -1.75 14.08 -7.57
C TYR A 137 -1.39 15.40 -6.88
N ALA A 138 -2.18 15.83 -5.88
CA ALA A 138 -1.89 17.05 -5.11
C ALA A 138 -0.52 16.99 -4.42
N LYS A 139 -0.16 15.83 -3.84
CA LYS A 139 1.17 15.61 -3.24
C LYS A 139 2.29 15.73 -4.29
N ASN A 140 2.09 15.22 -5.50
CA ASN A 140 3.08 15.32 -6.57
C ASN A 140 3.30 16.76 -7.03
N GLU A 141 2.23 17.53 -7.25
CA GLU A 141 2.32 18.95 -7.61
C GLU A 141 3.13 19.75 -6.57
N VAL A 142 2.82 19.54 -5.28
CA VAL A 142 3.57 20.18 -4.18
C VAL A 142 5.04 19.75 -4.18
N LEU A 143 5.30 18.46 -4.38
CA LEU A 143 6.67 17.93 -4.40
C LEU A 143 7.49 18.47 -5.58
N ILE A 144 6.88 18.60 -6.76
CA ILE A 144 7.52 19.18 -7.96
C ILE A 144 7.88 20.64 -7.69
N ALA A 145 6.91 21.44 -7.20
CA ALA A 145 7.14 22.84 -6.90
C ALA A 145 8.22 23.04 -5.83
N TRP A 146 8.21 22.22 -4.78
CA TRP A 146 9.23 22.26 -3.72
C TRP A 146 10.62 21.85 -4.23
N THR A 147 10.70 20.81 -5.07
CA THR A 147 11.97 20.34 -5.65
C THR A 147 12.55 21.38 -6.61
N ALA A 148 11.70 22.01 -7.42
CA ALA A 148 12.09 23.10 -8.31
C ALA A 148 12.64 24.29 -7.52
N ALA A 149 11.92 24.73 -6.48
CA ALA A 149 12.35 25.83 -5.61
C ALA A 149 13.66 25.52 -4.87
N SER A 150 13.81 24.31 -4.32
CA SER A 150 15.02 23.92 -3.58
C SER A 150 16.26 23.78 -4.47
N ARG A 151 16.09 23.43 -5.76
CA ARG A 151 17.17 23.34 -6.74
C ARG A 151 17.40 24.65 -7.52
N GLY A 152 16.52 25.64 -7.36
CA GLY A 152 16.58 26.90 -8.11
C GLY A 152 16.33 26.73 -9.62
N VAL A 153 15.53 25.75 -10.02
CA VAL A 153 15.19 25.45 -11.41
C VAL A 153 13.70 25.61 -11.67
N GLU A 154 13.30 25.69 -12.94
CA GLU A 154 11.89 25.71 -13.32
C GLU A 154 11.23 24.34 -13.13
N SER A 155 9.96 24.30 -12.72
CA SER A 155 9.19 23.05 -12.58
C SER A 155 9.18 22.20 -13.86
N ALA A 156 9.25 22.83 -15.04
CA ALA A 156 9.33 22.15 -16.33
C ALA A 156 10.54 21.20 -16.42
N VAL A 157 11.68 21.55 -15.79
CA VAL A 157 12.88 20.69 -15.75
C VAL A 157 12.62 19.43 -14.92
N ILE A 158 11.99 19.58 -13.75
CA ILE A 158 11.64 18.45 -12.88
C ILE A 158 10.65 17.53 -13.59
N ILE A 159 9.64 18.09 -14.26
CA ILE A 159 8.66 17.30 -15.04
C ILE A 159 9.34 16.54 -16.18
N ALA A 160 10.32 17.15 -16.87
CA ALA A 160 11.09 16.48 -17.91
C ALA A 160 11.91 15.30 -17.34
N GLU A 161 12.57 15.46 -16.20
CA GLU A 161 13.29 14.38 -15.50
C GLU A 161 12.35 13.22 -15.13
N GLN A 162 11.16 13.54 -14.61
CA GLN A 162 10.15 12.54 -14.26
C GLN A 162 9.60 11.83 -15.50
N THR A 163 9.40 12.56 -16.60
CA THR A 163 8.91 12.01 -17.87
C THR A 163 9.92 11.06 -18.49
N ALA A 164 11.22 11.35 -18.39
CA ALA A 164 12.30 10.46 -18.82
C ALA A 164 12.29 9.11 -18.07
N SER A 165 11.71 9.07 -16.87
CA SER A 165 11.54 7.88 -16.04
C SER A 165 10.06 7.56 -15.75
N SER A 166 9.17 7.90 -16.69
CA SER A 166 7.71 7.90 -16.50
C SER A 166 7.14 6.58 -15.98
N GLY A 167 7.66 5.43 -16.43
CA GLY A 167 7.23 4.12 -15.95
C GLY A 167 7.48 3.90 -14.46
N MET A 168 8.62 4.36 -13.94
CA MET A 168 8.96 4.27 -12.51
C MET A 168 8.05 5.17 -11.67
N TRP A 169 7.81 6.40 -12.13
CA TRP A 169 6.92 7.36 -11.45
C TRP A 169 5.46 6.87 -11.44
N ALA A 170 4.95 6.41 -12.59
CA ALA A 170 3.60 5.85 -12.70
C ALA A 170 3.40 4.62 -11.80
N PHE A 171 4.41 3.74 -11.72
CA PHE A 171 4.36 2.59 -10.80
C PHE A 171 4.35 3.03 -9.33
N GLY A 172 5.18 4.01 -8.96
CA GLY A 172 5.20 4.56 -7.61
C GLY A 172 3.89 5.24 -7.21
N GLU A 173 3.26 5.97 -8.13
CA GLU A 173 1.93 6.57 -7.95
C GLU A 173 0.85 5.49 -7.77
N PHE A 174 0.87 4.47 -8.63
CA PHE A 174 -0.04 3.35 -8.54
C PHE A 174 0.03 2.66 -7.17
N LEU A 175 1.23 2.38 -6.65
CA LEU A 175 1.40 1.81 -5.32
C LEU A 175 0.87 2.71 -4.20
N GLN A 176 1.06 4.03 -4.30
CA GLN A 176 0.50 5.00 -3.33
C GLN A 176 -1.03 5.00 -3.36
N ILE A 177 -1.64 4.95 -4.55
CA ILE A 177 -3.10 4.88 -4.71
C ILE A 177 -3.63 3.58 -4.09
N LEU A 178 -3.00 2.43 -4.36
CA LEU A 178 -3.40 1.16 -3.75
C LEU A 178 -3.29 1.19 -2.22
N PHE A 179 -2.19 1.74 -1.69
CA PHE A 179 -1.98 1.87 -0.26
C PHE A 179 -3.05 2.75 0.39
N LEU A 180 -3.30 3.95 -0.14
CA LEU A 180 -4.32 4.86 0.38
C LEU A 180 -5.72 4.26 0.29
N THR A 181 -6.04 3.58 -0.81
CA THR A 181 -7.32 2.88 -0.98
C THR A 181 -7.53 1.84 0.13
N GLY A 182 -6.52 1.01 0.38
CA GLY A 182 -6.55 0.02 1.47
C GLY A 182 -6.66 0.67 2.85
N LEU A 183 -5.90 1.75 3.09
CA LEU A 183 -5.90 2.49 4.35
C LEU A 183 -7.28 3.07 4.66
N PHE A 184 -7.92 3.73 3.69
CA PHE A 184 -9.25 4.29 3.86
C PHE A 184 -10.30 3.21 4.18
N TYR A 185 -10.20 2.04 3.54
CA TYR A 185 -11.07 0.90 3.85
C TYR A 185 -10.85 0.33 5.26
N LEU A 186 -9.61 0.28 5.74
CA LEU A 186 -9.26 -0.17 7.09
C LEU A 186 -9.73 0.82 8.17
N VAL A 187 -9.62 2.12 7.89
CA VAL A 187 -9.96 3.20 8.83
C VAL A 187 -11.46 3.50 8.88
N ARG A 188 -12.19 3.40 7.75
CA ARG A 188 -13.65 3.65 7.67
C ARG A 188 -14.47 3.03 8.83
N PRO A 189 -14.33 1.73 9.17
CA PRO A 189 -15.08 1.13 10.28
C PRO A 189 -14.68 1.63 11.68
N LEU A 190 -13.53 2.29 11.85
CA LEU A 190 -13.13 2.92 13.11
C LEU A 190 -13.84 4.26 13.31
N VAL A 191 -13.98 5.04 12.23
CA VAL A 191 -14.64 6.36 12.24
C VAL A 191 -16.16 6.23 12.39
N GLY A 192 -16.75 5.18 11.82
CA GLY A 192 -18.20 4.95 11.84
C GLY A 192 -18.78 4.41 13.16
N ARG A 193 -17.95 4.07 14.16
CA ARG A 193 -18.44 3.64 15.49
C ARG A 193 -18.96 4.85 16.29
N ARG A 194 -20.16 5.33 15.96
CA ARG A 194 -20.94 6.12 16.93
C ARG A 194 -21.21 5.24 18.15
N LYS A 195 -20.92 5.75 19.35
CA LYS A 195 -21.28 5.09 20.61
C LYS A 195 -22.79 4.79 20.58
N PRO A 196 -23.25 3.60 21.02
CA PRO A 196 -24.64 3.44 21.37
C PRO A 196 -24.93 4.43 22.50
N THR A 197 -25.73 5.44 22.21
CA THR A 197 -26.45 6.23 23.23
C THR A 197 -27.54 5.38 23.82
#